data_AF-A0A8H4ZE22-F1
#
_entry.id   AF-A0A8H4ZE22-F1
#
_cell.length_a   1.000
_cell.length_b   1.000
_cell.length_c   1.000
_cell.angle_alpha   90.00
_cell.angle_beta   90.00
_cell.angle_gamma   90.00
#
_symmetry.space_group_name_H-M   'P 1'
#
loop_
_entity.id
_entity.type
_entity.pdbx_description
1 polymer ?
#
loop_
_entity_poly.entity_id
_entity_poly.type
_entity_poly.pdbx_seq_one_letter_code
_entity_poly.pdbx_strand_id
1 'polypeptide(L)'
;MANWDPAFPDEHVSWYNEYIQRQGPPAINWLETPRLKQGSMEHFIEVRGMALFSPNNGDDGIGSLMAVSPLDDGSVCLWDVNGTRGKRGGIIATSKPDILFIDGRGDQNTRRSKKIDTGVTECVSVNNSNNRAVFAVQSHLIEVDLSRLEVIQEGVPMTVGTSLGIHLQDFRAPSQFHGDVVERLDIPGEEDNPFK
;
A
#
# COMPACT_ATOMS: atom_id res chain seq x y z
N MET A 1 -17.88 49.04 -4.21
CA MET A 1 -16.79 48.64 -5.12
C MET A 1 -16.87 47.12 -5.24
N ALA A 2 -16.94 46.58 -6.45
CA ALA A 2 -17.01 45.13 -6.64
C ALA A 2 -15.62 44.53 -6.39
N ASN A 3 -15.53 43.53 -5.51
CA ASN A 3 -14.32 42.73 -5.35
C ASN A 3 -14.31 41.69 -6.49
N TRP A 4 -13.29 41.74 -7.32
CA TRP A 4 -13.13 40.85 -8.47
C TRP A 4 -12.24 39.65 -8.16
N ASP A 5 -11.60 39.64 -7.00
CA ASP A 5 -10.86 38.49 -6.50
C ASP A 5 -11.77 37.64 -5.61
N PRO A 6 -12.12 36.41 -6.01
CA PRO A 6 -12.97 35.54 -5.21
C PRO A 6 -12.24 34.89 -4.03
N ALA A 7 -10.93 35.12 -3.87
CA ALA A 7 -10.16 34.60 -2.73
C ALA A 7 -10.63 35.22 -1.41
N PHE A 8 -10.63 34.43 -0.35
CA PHE A 8 -10.88 34.94 1.00
C PHE A 8 -9.72 35.85 1.44
N PRO A 9 -9.94 36.85 2.33
CA PRO A 9 -8.90 37.79 2.77
C PRO A 9 -7.63 37.14 3.32
N ASP A 10 -7.75 35.94 3.89
CA ASP A 10 -6.66 35.19 4.52
C ASP A 10 -6.17 34.02 3.64
N GLU A 11 -6.73 33.87 2.43
CA GLU A 11 -6.41 32.77 1.54
C GLU A 11 -5.25 33.15 0.62
N HIS A 12 -4.16 32.40 0.73
CA HIS A 12 -3.05 32.51 -0.21
C HIS A 12 -3.32 31.68 -1.46
N VAL A 13 -4.00 32.29 -2.44
CA VAL A 13 -4.22 31.67 -3.76
C VAL A 13 -3.08 31.99 -4.71
N SER A 14 -2.40 30.94 -5.21
CA SER A 14 -1.47 31.07 -6.34
C SER A 14 -2.24 30.89 -7.66
N TRP A 15 -2.77 32.00 -8.18
CA TRP A 15 -3.49 32.02 -9.47
C TRP A 15 -2.67 31.44 -10.63
N TYR A 16 -1.34 31.56 -10.55
CA TYR A 16 -0.43 30.93 -11.52
C TYR A 16 -0.44 29.41 -11.44
N ASN A 17 -0.37 28.84 -10.24
CA ASN A 17 -0.43 27.38 -10.07
C ASN A 17 -1.81 26.85 -10.47
N GLU A 18 -2.88 27.56 -10.13
CA GLU A 18 -4.24 27.17 -10.52
C GLU A 18 -4.39 27.17 -12.05
N TYR A 19 -3.89 28.22 -12.72
CA TYR A 19 -3.89 28.29 -14.17
C TYR A 19 -3.14 27.09 -14.79
N ILE A 20 -1.94 26.77 -14.30
CA ILE A 20 -1.16 25.63 -14.80
C ILE A 20 -1.84 24.30 -14.52
N GLN A 21 -2.48 24.12 -13.37
CA GLN A 21 -3.20 22.87 -13.08
C GLN A 21 -4.42 22.68 -13.99
N ARG A 22 -5.06 23.77 -14.41
CA ARG A 22 -6.25 23.73 -15.29
C ARG A 22 -5.92 23.68 -16.78
N GLN A 23 -4.84 24.33 -17.20
CA GLN A 23 -4.50 24.56 -18.61
C GLN A 23 -3.17 23.92 -19.03
N GLY A 24 -2.40 23.42 -18.07
CA GLY A 24 -1.15 22.71 -18.34
C GLY A 24 -1.43 21.46 -19.18
N PRO A 25 -0.62 21.18 -20.21
CA PRO A 25 -0.78 19.97 -20.99
C PRO A 25 -0.62 18.75 -20.08
N PRO A 26 -1.47 17.72 -20.20
CA PRO A 26 -1.33 16.51 -19.41
C PRO A 26 0.01 15.85 -19.72
N ALA A 27 0.79 15.57 -18.67
CA ALA A 27 2.04 14.83 -18.78
C ALA A 27 1.83 13.44 -18.16
N ILE A 28 2.06 12.39 -18.96
CA ILE A 28 1.96 11.00 -18.52
C ILE A 28 3.37 10.39 -18.54
N ASN A 29 3.79 9.84 -17.40
CA ASN A 29 4.99 9.01 -17.31
C ASN A 29 4.60 7.63 -16.85
N TRP A 30 5.06 6.61 -17.56
CA TRP A 30 4.78 5.21 -17.25
C TRP A 30 5.88 4.63 -16.37
N LEU A 31 5.48 3.85 -15.38
CA LEU A 31 6.39 2.99 -14.64
C LEU A 31 6.74 1.75 -15.48
N GLU A 32 7.98 1.31 -15.39
CA GLU A 32 8.49 0.11 -16.05
C GLU A 32 7.74 -1.13 -15.58
N THR A 33 7.27 -1.94 -16.52
CA THR A 33 6.50 -3.15 -16.21
C THR A 33 7.41 -4.25 -15.63
N PRO A 34 7.12 -4.77 -14.41
CA PRO A 34 7.86 -5.89 -13.85
C PRO A 34 7.73 -7.15 -14.71
N ARG A 35 8.82 -7.91 -14.81
CA ARG A 35 8.89 -9.15 -15.61
C ARG A 35 9.53 -10.28 -14.84
N LEU A 36 8.94 -11.47 -14.95
CA LEU A 36 9.52 -12.71 -14.47
C LEU A 36 10.23 -13.42 -15.64
N LYS A 37 11.50 -13.74 -15.46
CA LYS A 37 12.24 -14.62 -16.37
C LYS A 37 12.05 -16.07 -15.94
N GLN A 38 11.33 -16.85 -16.74
CA GLN A 38 11.16 -18.29 -16.52
C GLN A 38 11.76 -19.04 -17.70
N GLY A 39 13.02 -19.46 -17.56
CA GLY A 39 13.77 -20.07 -18.66
C GLY A 39 14.04 -19.06 -19.78
N SER A 40 13.56 -19.35 -20.99
CA SER A 40 13.69 -18.46 -22.16
C SER A 40 12.51 -17.51 -22.38
N MET A 41 11.42 -17.64 -21.61
CA MET A 41 10.26 -16.76 -21.70
C MET A 41 10.27 -15.69 -20.60
N GLU A 42 9.86 -14.49 -20.99
CA GLU A 42 9.53 -13.39 -20.07
C GLU A 42 8.00 -13.26 -19.96
N HIS A 43 7.51 -13.22 -18.73
CA HIS A 43 6.11 -12.98 -18.43
C HIS A 43 5.96 -11.65 -17.68
N PHE A 44 4.93 -10.87 -18.01
CA PHE A 44 4.58 -9.69 -17.24
C PHE A 44 3.98 -10.11 -15.89
N ILE A 45 4.39 -9.41 -14.83
CA ILE A 45 3.83 -9.60 -13.49
C ILE A 45 2.91 -8.44 -13.20
N GLU A 46 1.72 -8.74 -12.69
CA GLU A 46 0.73 -7.72 -12.33
C GLU A 46 1.11 -7.04 -11.01
N VAL A 47 0.80 -5.75 -10.95
CA VAL A 47 1.02 -4.82 -9.83
C VAL A 47 -0.30 -4.70 -9.09
N ARG A 48 -0.33 -5.00 -7.78
CA ARG A 48 -1.60 -5.18 -7.02
C ARG A 48 -1.99 -4.04 -6.10
N GLY A 49 -1.12 -3.07 -5.92
CA GLY A 49 -1.37 -1.85 -5.15
C GLY A 49 -0.19 -0.92 -5.32
N MET A 50 -0.29 0.32 -4.87
CA MET A 50 0.85 1.22 -4.97
C MET A 50 0.82 2.25 -3.86
N ALA A 51 1.98 2.52 -3.29
CA ALA A 51 2.19 3.62 -2.35
C ALA A 51 3.45 4.39 -2.71
N LEU A 52 3.50 5.65 -2.30
CA LEU A 52 4.71 6.47 -2.43
C LEU A 52 5.60 6.26 -1.22
N PHE A 53 6.90 6.14 -1.49
CA PHE A 53 7.94 6.00 -0.49
C PHE A 53 8.98 7.10 -0.70
N SER A 54 9.14 7.94 0.32
CA SER A 54 10.18 8.97 0.37
C SER A 54 11.14 8.60 1.50
N PRO A 55 12.31 8.02 1.20
CA PRO A 55 13.30 7.69 2.23
C PRO A 55 13.61 8.90 3.10
N ASN A 56 13.70 8.70 4.41
CA ASN A 56 13.98 9.77 5.38
C ASN A 56 13.01 10.97 5.23
N ASN A 57 11.74 10.73 4.94
CA ASN A 57 10.73 11.76 4.67
C ASN A 57 11.09 12.73 3.53
N GLY A 58 11.92 12.31 2.57
CA GLY A 58 12.37 13.15 1.46
C GLY A 58 13.58 14.04 1.77
N ASP A 59 14.18 13.92 2.97
CA ASP A 59 15.40 14.62 3.37
C ASP A 59 16.66 13.80 3.09
N ASP A 60 16.68 13.07 1.97
CA ASP A 60 17.83 12.27 1.55
C ASP A 60 18.88 13.06 0.74
N GLY A 61 18.69 14.39 0.64
CA GLY A 61 19.58 15.32 -0.04
C GLY A 61 19.52 15.27 -1.58
N ILE A 62 18.82 14.29 -2.16
CA ILE A 62 18.65 14.14 -3.61
C ILE A 62 17.18 14.22 -4.04
N GLY A 63 16.25 14.24 -3.08
CA GLY A 63 14.82 14.33 -3.35
C GLY A 63 14.25 13.03 -3.91
N SER A 64 14.72 11.88 -3.42
CA SER A 64 14.20 10.60 -3.91
C SER A 64 12.73 10.47 -3.58
N LEU A 65 11.96 10.18 -4.61
CA LEU A 65 10.59 9.70 -4.50
C LEU A 65 10.51 8.36 -5.22
N MET A 66 10.05 7.35 -4.52
CA MET A 66 9.85 6.02 -5.07
C MET A 66 8.39 5.63 -5.01
N ALA A 67 7.99 4.73 -5.91
CA ALA A 67 6.74 4.00 -5.79
C ALA A 67 7.07 2.59 -5.28
N VAL A 68 6.23 2.04 -4.42
CA VAL A 68 6.33 0.66 -3.94
C VAL A 68 5.04 -0.10 -4.22
N SER A 69 5.16 -1.35 -4.64
CA SER A 69 4.01 -2.23 -4.92
C SER A 69 4.32 -3.67 -4.53
N PRO A 70 3.32 -4.41 -4.04
CA PRO A 70 3.34 -5.86 -4.07
C PRO A 70 3.05 -6.36 -5.49
N LEU A 71 3.71 -7.43 -5.89
CA LEU A 71 3.51 -8.09 -7.18
C LEU A 71 2.75 -9.41 -7.01
N ASP A 72 2.19 -9.92 -8.10
CA ASP A 72 1.44 -11.19 -8.14
C ASP A 72 2.17 -12.41 -7.62
N ASP A 73 3.50 -12.44 -7.79
CA ASP A 73 4.37 -13.51 -7.34
C ASP A 73 4.80 -13.35 -5.86
N GLY A 74 4.18 -12.42 -5.14
CA GLY A 74 4.48 -12.15 -3.73
C GLY A 74 5.80 -11.44 -3.49
N SER A 75 6.44 -10.89 -4.54
CA SER A 75 7.56 -9.97 -4.38
C SER A 75 7.10 -8.53 -4.15
N VAL A 76 8.02 -7.67 -3.71
CA VAL A 76 7.84 -6.22 -3.59
C VAL A 76 8.75 -5.54 -4.61
N CYS A 77 8.20 -4.58 -5.35
CA CYS A 77 8.91 -3.83 -6.39
C CYS A 77 8.97 -2.34 -6.05
N LEU A 78 10.10 -1.72 -6.34
CA LEU A 78 10.37 -0.29 -6.17
C LEU A 78 10.67 0.37 -7.52
N TRP A 79 10.08 1.53 -7.78
CA TRP A 79 10.35 2.37 -8.95
C TRP A 79 10.85 3.74 -8.57
N ASP A 80 11.69 4.33 -9.41
CA ASP A 80 12.17 5.71 -9.27
C ASP A 80 11.17 6.70 -9.90
N VAL A 81 10.42 7.44 -9.08
CA VAL A 81 9.40 8.37 -9.59
C VAL A 81 10.02 9.65 -10.16
N ASN A 82 11.14 10.11 -9.58
CA ASN A 82 11.80 11.34 -9.98
C ASN A 82 12.96 11.12 -10.97
N GLY A 83 13.47 9.89 -11.09
CA GLY A 83 14.67 9.59 -11.88
C GLY A 83 15.98 9.91 -11.13
N THR A 84 15.90 10.19 -9.84
CA THR A 84 17.03 10.59 -8.97
C THR A 84 18.06 9.47 -8.74
N ARG A 85 17.66 8.22 -8.94
CA ARG A 85 18.45 6.99 -8.71
C ARG A 85 18.69 6.21 -10.01
N GLY A 86 18.37 6.79 -11.17
CA GLY A 86 18.65 6.20 -12.47
C GLY A 86 17.73 6.74 -13.54
N LYS A 87 16.67 5.99 -13.85
CA LYS A 87 15.71 6.33 -14.91
C LYS A 87 14.37 6.65 -14.29
N ARG A 88 13.78 7.79 -14.66
CA ARG A 88 12.41 8.13 -14.28
C ARG A 88 11.43 7.03 -14.72
N GLY A 89 10.66 6.52 -13.78
CA GLY A 89 9.76 5.38 -13.92
C GLY A 89 10.45 4.01 -13.99
N GLY A 90 11.77 3.92 -13.88
CA GLY A 90 12.51 2.66 -13.94
C GLY A 90 12.41 1.86 -12.63
N ILE A 91 12.50 0.53 -12.72
CA ILE A 91 12.59 -0.34 -11.55
C ILE A 91 13.97 -0.15 -10.90
N ILE A 92 13.98 0.18 -9.61
CA ILE A 92 15.19 0.29 -8.80
C ILE A 92 15.56 -1.08 -8.23
N ALA A 93 14.57 -1.78 -7.70
CA ALA A 93 14.77 -3.06 -7.04
C ALA A 93 13.49 -3.89 -7.00
N THR A 94 13.66 -5.21 -6.94
CA THR A 94 12.59 -6.17 -6.71
C THR A 94 13.09 -7.19 -5.70
N SER A 95 12.25 -7.50 -4.71
CA SER A 95 12.57 -8.50 -3.70
C SER A 95 12.62 -9.91 -4.29
N LYS A 96 12.97 -10.89 -3.46
CA LYS A 96 12.72 -12.29 -3.80
C LYS A 96 11.20 -12.53 -3.97
N PRO A 97 10.78 -13.43 -4.87
CA PRO A 97 9.41 -13.91 -4.92
C PRO A 97 8.97 -14.56 -3.59
N ASP A 98 7.67 -14.68 -3.41
CA ASP A 98 7.00 -15.33 -2.27
C ASP A 98 7.25 -14.70 -0.88
N ILE A 99 7.95 -13.57 -0.75
CA ILE A 99 8.17 -12.95 0.57
C ILE A 99 6.86 -12.48 1.22
N LEU A 100 5.84 -12.18 0.42
CA LEU A 100 4.52 -11.78 0.89
C LEU A 100 3.56 -12.97 1.09
N PHE A 101 4.03 -14.21 0.97
CA PHE A 101 3.22 -15.39 1.24
C PHE A 101 3.75 -16.11 2.47
N ILE A 102 2.87 -16.28 3.47
CA ILE A 102 3.18 -17.11 4.63
C ILE A 102 2.93 -18.56 4.22
N ASP A 103 4.01 -19.34 4.13
CA ASP A 103 3.90 -20.78 3.96
C ASP A 103 3.38 -21.36 5.28
N GLY A 104 2.13 -21.82 5.27
CA GLY A 104 1.57 -22.55 6.41
C GLY A 104 2.37 -23.83 6.67
N ARG A 105 2.20 -24.43 7.86
CA ARG A 105 2.76 -25.76 8.15
C ARG A 105 2.19 -26.79 7.17
N GLY A 106 2.96 -27.08 6.13
CA GLY A 106 2.64 -28.11 5.13
C GLY A 106 2.49 -27.52 3.74
N ASP A 107 3.06 -28.24 2.78
CA ASP A 107 3.08 -28.06 1.32
C ASP A 107 1.68 -28.09 0.65
N GLN A 108 0.64 -27.65 1.38
CA GLN A 108 -0.77 -27.69 1.00
C GLN A 108 -1.26 -26.37 0.38
N ASN A 109 -0.44 -25.32 0.38
CA ASN A 109 -0.79 -24.07 -0.29
C ASN A 109 -0.44 -24.18 -1.78
N THR A 110 -1.37 -24.75 -2.55
CA THR A 110 -1.29 -24.78 -4.03
C THR A 110 -1.01 -23.37 -4.57
N ARG A 111 -0.34 -23.23 -5.72
CA ARG A 111 -0.06 -21.92 -6.36
C ARG A 111 -1.29 -21.00 -6.51
N ARG A 112 -2.52 -21.54 -6.40
CA ARG A 112 -3.76 -20.78 -6.45
C ARG A 112 -4.07 -20.00 -5.17
N SER A 113 -3.60 -20.47 -4.02
CA SER A 113 -3.73 -19.79 -2.73
C SER A 113 -2.52 -18.90 -2.40
N LYS A 114 -1.46 -18.93 -3.21
CA LYS A 114 -0.35 -17.95 -3.21
C LYS A 114 -0.59 -16.84 -4.24
N LYS A 115 -1.75 -16.19 -4.13
CA LYS A 115 -2.06 -14.99 -4.91
C LYS A 115 -2.50 -13.89 -3.97
N ILE A 116 -2.01 -12.69 -4.25
CA ILE A 116 -2.56 -11.48 -3.64
C ILE A 116 -4.01 -11.37 -4.13
N ASP A 117 -4.94 -11.00 -3.26
CA ASP A 117 -6.34 -10.88 -3.66
C ASP A 117 -6.49 -9.68 -4.60
N THR A 118 -7.04 -9.91 -5.80
CA THR A 118 -7.27 -8.91 -6.85
C THR A 118 -8.27 -7.83 -6.43
N GLY A 119 -9.05 -8.05 -5.35
CA GLY A 119 -10.07 -7.12 -4.88
C GLY A 119 -9.56 -5.98 -3.99
N VAL A 120 -8.29 -5.95 -3.61
CA VAL A 120 -7.77 -4.99 -2.62
C VAL A 120 -6.93 -3.90 -3.27
N THR A 121 -7.55 -2.76 -3.58
CA THR A 121 -6.85 -1.60 -4.16
C THR A 121 -5.99 -0.84 -3.16
N GLU A 122 -6.27 -0.96 -1.85
CA GLU A 122 -5.57 -0.25 -0.76
C GLU A 122 -4.77 -1.21 0.14
N CYS A 123 -3.99 -2.11 -0.48
CA CYS A 123 -3.25 -3.16 0.22
C CYS A 123 -1.84 -2.75 0.68
N VAL A 124 -1.44 -1.49 0.51
CA VAL A 124 -0.07 -1.03 0.80
C VAL A 124 -0.11 0.24 1.63
N SER A 125 0.60 0.22 2.75
CA SER A 125 0.84 1.42 3.57
C SER A 125 2.34 1.56 3.83
N VAL A 126 2.85 2.79 3.77
CA VAL A 126 4.27 3.09 3.90
C VAL A 126 4.51 3.98 5.11
N ASN A 127 5.45 3.58 5.95
CA ASN A 127 6.04 4.41 6.99
C ASN A 127 7.42 4.92 6.52
N ASN A 128 7.44 6.17 6.06
CA ASN A 128 8.65 6.84 5.58
C ASN A 128 9.71 7.06 6.68
N SER A 129 9.32 7.21 7.96
CA SER A 129 10.28 7.51 9.03
C SER A 129 11.19 6.32 9.33
N ASN A 130 10.65 5.11 9.17
CA ASN A 130 11.36 3.87 9.48
C ASN A 130 11.78 3.12 8.21
N ASN A 131 11.45 3.64 7.02
CA ASN A 131 11.64 2.96 5.74
C ASN A 131 10.97 1.58 5.70
N ARG A 132 9.74 1.49 6.21
CA ARG A 132 8.98 0.23 6.28
C ARG A 132 7.68 0.34 5.51
N ALA A 133 7.17 -0.78 5.01
CA ALA A 133 5.84 -0.86 4.45
C ALA A 133 5.09 -2.06 5.01
N VAL A 134 3.78 -1.94 5.12
CA VAL A 134 2.90 -3.05 5.44
C VAL A 134 2.04 -3.35 4.22
N PHE A 135 1.96 -4.64 3.91
CA PHE A 135 1.19 -5.18 2.81
C PHE A 135 0.06 -6.04 3.37
N ALA A 136 -1.18 -5.74 2.99
CA ALA A 136 -2.31 -6.64 3.21
C ALA A 136 -2.35 -7.69 2.12
N VAL A 137 -2.13 -8.95 2.51
CA VAL A 137 -2.24 -10.10 1.63
C VAL A 137 -3.20 -11.09 2.27
N GLN A 138 -4.38 -11.22 1.65
CA GLN A 138 -5.48 -12.05 2.14
C GLN A 138 -5.91 -11.62 3.57
N SER A 139 -5.74 -12.49 4.56
CA SER A 139 -6.05 -12.25 5.97
C SER A 139 -4.83 -11.84 6.80
N HIS A 140 -3.69 -11.53 6.16
CA HIS A 140 -2.44 -11.24 6.86
C HIS A 140 -1.92 -9.85 6.50
N LEU A 141 -1.30 -9.22 7.50
CA LEU A 141 -0.50 -8.01 7.34
C LEU A 141 0.96 -8.39 7.44
N ILE A 142 1.74 -8.03 6.43
CA ILE A 142 3.17 -8.37 6.34
C ILE A 142 3.95 -7.07 6.30
N GLU A 143 4.80 -6.85 7.32
CA GLU A 143 5.72 -5.71 7.36
C GLU A 143 7.01 -6.07 6.62
N VAL A 144 7.52 -5.13 5.83
CA VAL A 144 8.74 -5.28 5.02
C VAL A 144 9.62 -4.04 5.23
N ASP A 145 10.91 -4.25 5.49
CA ASP A 145 11.91 -3.19 5.44
C ASP A 145 12.19 -2.86 3.98
N LEU A 146 11.87 -1.64 3.54
CA LEU A 146 12.03 -1.19 2.16
C LEU A 146 13.50 -0.95 1.78
N SER A 147 14.39 -0.81 2.75
CA SER A 147 15.83 -0.63 2.51
C SER A 147 16.48 -1.95 2.10
N ARG A 148 15.99 -3.06 2.65
CA ARG A 148 16.53 -4.42 2.43
C ARG A 148 15.63 -5.29 1.58
N LEU A 149 14.36 -4.93 1.42
CA LEU A 149 13.31 -5.72 0.80
C LEU A 149 13.15 -7.11 1.45
N GLU A 150 13.17 -7.12 2.79
CA GLU A 150 13.03 -8.32 3.62
C GLU A 150 11.87 -8.18 4.60
N VAL A 151 11.16 -9.28 4.84
CA VAL A 151 10.05 -9.32 5.81
C VAL A 151 10.60 -9.14 7.21
N ILE A 152 9.94 -8.28 7.97
CA ILE A 152 10.18 -8.02 9.38
C ILE A 152 8.89 -8.29 10.14
N GLN A 153 9.03 -8.69 11.39
CA GLN A 153 7.89 -9.14 12.20
C GLN A 153 7.73 -8.18 13.38
N GLU A 154 7.39 -6.92 13.10
CA GLU A 154 7.15 -5.92 14.15
C GLU A 154 5.88 -5.10 13.88
N GLY A 155 5.19 -4.70 14.95
CA GLY A 155 3.91 -4.01 14.87
C GLY A 155 4.10 -2.50 15.02
N VAL A 156 3.75 -1.74 13.99
CA VAL A 156 3.51 -0.28 14.05
C VAL A 156 2.02 -0.07 13.83
N PRO A 157 1.33 0.85 14.55
CA PRO A 157 -0.11 0.95 14.42
C PRO A 157 -0.44 1.57 13.08
N MET A 158 -1.10 0.82 12.21
CA MET A 158 -1.44 1.28 10.87
C MET A 158 -2.78 0.73 10.42
N THR A 159 -3.42 1.50 9.54
CA THR A 159 -4.69 1.16 8.92
C THR A 159 -4.43 0.56 7.55
N VAL A 160 -5.00 -0.62 7.27
CA VAL A 160 -4.88 -1.26 5.95
C VAL A 160 -6.23 -1.83 5.53
N GLY A 161 -6.65 -1.57 4.29
CA GLY A 161 -7.86 -2.16 3.72
C GLY A 161 -7.59 -3.55 3.16
N THR A 162 -8.51 -4.48 3.37
CA THR A 162 -8.65 -5.72 2.58
C THR A 162 -9.96 -5.67 1.79
N SER A 163 -10.18 -6.64 0.91
CA SER A 163 -11.43 -6.80 0.12
C SER A 163 -12.65 -7.07 1.00
N LEU A 164 -12.41 -7.39 2.29
CA LEU A 164 -13.43 -7.78 3.27
C LEU A 164 -13.58 -6.77 4.41
N GLY A 165 -12.73 -5.72 4.50
CA GLY A 165 -12.84 -4.73 5.58
C GLY A 165 -11.63 -3.81 5.75
N ILE A 166 -11.67 -2.93 6.74
CA ILE A 166 -10.57 -2.05 7.14
C ILE A 166 -9.97 -2.60 8.43
N HIS A 167 -8.67 -2.90 8.41
CA HIS A 167 -7.93 -3.40 9.56
C HIS A 167 -7.20 -2.24 10.23
N LEU A 168 -7.41 -2.09 11.53
CA LEU A 168 -6.66 -1.19 12.39
C LEU A 168 -5.74 -2.05 13.25
N GLN A 169 -4.44 -2.01 12.96
CA GLN A 169 -3.47 -2.71 13.77
C GLN A 169 -3.09 -1.84 14.98
N ASP A 170 -3.27 -2.35 16.21
CA ASP A 170 -2.70 -1.77 17.43
C ASP A 170 -1.68 -2.76 18.00
N PHE A 171 -0.40 -2.39 17.93
CA PHE A 171 0.73 -3.20 18.41
C PHE A 171 0.80 -3.32 19.94
N ARG A 172 0.01 -2.51 20.66
CA ARG A 172 -0.09 -2.58 22.13
C ARG A 172 -1.05 -3.68 22.58
N ALA A 173 -1.92 -4.15 21.69
CA ALA A 173 -2.73 -5.31 21.95
C ALA A 173 -1.85 -6.57 21.91
N PRO A 174 -1.86 -7.42 22.95
CA PRO A 174 -1.14 -8.69 22.91
C PRO A 174 -1.63 -9.50 21.71
N SER A 175 -0.72 -10.22 21.04
CA SER A 175 -1.01 -11.09 19.90
C SER A 175 -2.06 -12.13 20.30
N GLN A 176 -3.34 -11.81 20.17
CA GLN A 176 -4.40 -12.77 20.30
C GLN A 176 -4.33 -13.62 19.03
N PHE A 177 -3.89 -14.86 19.18
CA PHE A 177 -4.11 -15.89 18.19
C PHE A 177 -5.57 -15.80 17.75
N HIS A 178 -5.81 -15.61 16.45
CA HIS A 178 -7.13 -15.63 15.83
C HIS A 178 -7.81 -16.98 16.14
N GLY A 179 -8.60 -17.02 17.21
CA GLY A 179 -9.89 -17.69 17.15
C GLY A 179 -10.85 -16.71 16.48
N ASP A 180 -11.55 -17.17 15.45
CA ASP A 180 -12.66 -16.45 14.81
C ASP A 180 -13.65 -15.99 15.89
N VAL A 181 -13.53 -14.72 16.31
CA VAL A 181 -14.60 -14.03 17.02
C VAL A 181 -15.29 -13.19 15.97
N VAL A 182 -16.22 -13.84 15.27
CA VAL A 182 -17.29 -13.13 14.58
C VAL A 182 -18.14 -12.52 15.69
N GLU A 183 -17.94 -11.23 15.96
CA GLU A 183 -18.81 -10.48 16.87
C GLU A 183 -20.17 -10.33 16.18
N ARG A 184 -21.01 -11.34 16.38
CA ARG A 184 -22.40 -11.34 15.95
C ARG A 184 -23.12 -10.36 16.88
N LEU A 185 -23.51 -9.20 16.34
CA LEU A 185 -24.42 -8.26 16.99
C LEU A 185 -25.79 -8.95 17.13
N ASP A 186 -25.94 -9.77 18.16
CA ASP A 186 -27.24 -10.26 18.57
C ASP A 186 -28.01 -9.09 19.17
N ILE A 187 -29.04 -8.66 18.44
CA ILE A 187 -30.01 -7.66 18.87
C ILE A 187 -30.64 -8.18 20.18
N PRO A 188 -30.53 -7.47 21.31
CA PRO A 188 -31.08 -7.96 22.56
C PRO A 188 -32.61 -8.04 22.47
N GLY A 189 -33.12 -9.17 22.95
CA GLY A 189 -34.50 -9.60 22.86
C GLY A 189 -35.51 -8.58 23.39
N GLU A 190 -36.64 -8.55 22.72
CA GLU A 190 -37.87 -7.89 23.12
C GLU A 190 -38.41 -8.58 24.39
N GLU A 191 -38.01 -8.07 25.56
CA GLU A 191 -38.63 -8.44 26.84
C GLU A 191 -40.00 -7.77 26.95
N ASP A 192 -41.02 -8.62 26.94
CA ASP A 192 -42.28 -8.56 27.68
C ASP A 192 -42.76 -7.19 28.17
N ASN A 193 -43.83 -6.71 27.57
CA ASN A 193 -44.51 -5.46 27.91
C ASN A 193 -45.70 -5.78 28.85
N PRO A 194 -45.66 -5.50 30.16
CA PRO A 194 -46.70 -5.95 31.09
C PRO A 194 -47.95 -5.06 31.12
N PHE A 195 -48.11 -4.09 30.20
CA PHE A 195 -49.34 -3.29 30.09
C PHE A 195 -49.64 -2.86 28.65
N LYS A 196 -50.12 -3.79 27.81
CA LYS A 196 -51.15 -3.52 26.79
C LYS A 196 -51.64 -4.79 26.12
#